data_AF-A0A523ZU44-F1
#
_entry.id   AF-A0A523ZU44-F1
#
_cell.length_a   1.000
_cell.length_b   1.000
_cell.length_c   1.000
_cell.angle_alpha   90.00
_cell.angle_beta   90.00
_cell.angle_gamma   90.00
#
_symmetry.space_group_name_H-M   'P 1'
#
loop_
_entity.id
_entity.type
_entity.pdbx_description
1 polymer ?
#
loop_
_entity_poly.entity_id
_entity_poly.type
_entity_poly.pdbx_seq_one_letter_code
_entity_poly.pdbx_strand_id
1 'polypeptide(L)' 'IENIDLAMQEGFSTATDEMREMGFGAGMGLPNIKRNADKLEISSTPGKGTTLDIIFCLNKTEKK' A
#
# COMPACT_ATOMS: atom_id res chain seq x y z
N ILE A 1 1.52 -10.48 0.76
CA ILE A 1 1.34 -9.95 -0.62
C ILE A 1 2.20 -10.79 -1.53
N GLU A 2 1.62 -11.38 -2.58
CA GLU A 2 2.37 -12.24 -3.51
C GLU A 2 3.11 -11.43 -4.58
N ASN A 3 2.47 -10.38 -5.10
CA ASN A 3 3.07 -9.47 -6.06
C ASN A 3 2.85 -8.02 -5.61
N ILE A 4 3.94 -7.35 -5.22
CA ILE A 4 3.89 -5.98 -4.71
C ILE A 4 3.51 -5.00 -5.82
N ASP A 5 4.10 -5.12 -7.01
CA ASP A 5 3.82 -4.21 -8.13
C ASP A 5 2.34 -4.25 -8.53
N LEU A 6 1.74 -5.43 -8.53
CA LEU A 6 0.31 -5.61 -8.78
C LEU A 6 -0.55 -4.99 -7.67
N ALA A 7 -0.18 -5.22 -6.40
CA ALA A 7 -0.86 -4.62 -5.25
C ALA A 7 -0.75 -3.09 -5.16
N MET A 8 0.23 -2.51 -5.87
CA MET A 8 0.40 -1.07 -6.02
C MET A 8 -0.45 -0.45 -7.15
N GLN A 9 -1.17 -1.25 -7.93
CA GLN A 9 -2.08 -0.75 -8.95
C GLN A 9 -3.38 -0.27 -8.31
N GLU A 10 -3.78 0.96 -8.64
CA GLU A 10 -5.06 1.53 -8.17
C GLU A 10 -6.23 0.66 -8.65
N GLY A 11 -7.11 0.31 -7.73
CA GLY A 11 -8.28 -0.52 -8.00
C GLY A 11 -8.00 -2.04 -8.00
N PHE A 12 -6.74 -2.48 -7.92
CA PHE A 12 -6.43 -3.91 -7.78
C PHE A 12 -6.83 -4.41 -6.39
N SER A 13 -7.55 -5.53 -6.35
CA SER A 13 -8.03 -6.13 -5.12
C SER A 13 -8.25 -7.62 -5.29
N THR A 14 -7.98 -8.38 -4.23
CA THR A 14 -8.34 -9.79 -4.11
C THR A 14 -9.63 -10.01 -3.33
N ALA A 15 -10.31 -8.93 -2.93
CA ALA A 15 -11.59 -9.01 -2.23
C ALA A 15 -12.70 -9.53 -3.17
N THR A 16 -13.61 -10.33 -2.63
CA THR A 16 -14.81 -10.77 -3.35
C THR A 16 -15.79 -9.61 -3.55
N ASP A 17 -16.77 -9.77 -4.44
CA ASP A 17 -17.78 -8.73 -4.70
C ASP A 17 -18.58 -8.36 -3.44
N GLU A 18 -18.99 -9.36 -2.65
CA GLU A 18 -19.64 -9.14 -1.35
C GLU A 18 -18.78 -8.28 -0.40
N MET A 19 -17.48 -8.58 -0.30
CA MET A 19 -16.56 -7.78 0.51
C MET A 19 -16.45 -6.34 -0.01
N ARG A 20 -16.53 -6.14 -1.33
CA ARG A 20 -16.51 -4.80 -1.95
C ARG A 20 -17.80 -4.04 -1.70
N GLU A 21 -18.94 -4.71 -1.74
CA GLU A 21 -20.25 -4.14 -1.37
C GLU A 21 -20.30 -3.73 0.10
N MET A 22 -19.58 -4.46 0.97
CA MET A 22 -19.37 -4.08 2.38
C MET A 22 -18.38 -2.91 2.56
N GLY A 23 -17.78 -2.40 1.48
CA GLY A 23 -16.85 -1.27 1.50
C GLY A 23 -15.37 -1.63 1.66
N PHE A 24 -15.01 -2.92 1.64
CA PHE A 24 -13.62 -3.37 1.67
C PHE A 24 -13.01 -3.51 0.28
N GLY A 25 -11.68 -3.58 0.20
CA GLY A 25 -11.03 -4.02 -1.03
C GLY A 25 -11.25 -3.11 -2.25
N ALA A 26 -11.38 -1.80 -2.06
CA ALA A 26 -11.43 -0.84 -3.18
C ALA A 26 -10.10 -0.74 -3.95
N GLY A 27 -9.01 -1.35 -3.46
CA GLY A 27 -7.70 -1.34 -4.13
C GLY A 27 -6.95 -0.01 -4.07
N MET A 28 -7.27 0.85 -3.10
CA MET A 28 -6.68 2.19 -2.98
C MET A 28 -5.69 2.34 -1.82
N GLY A 29 -5.57 1.34 -0.93
CA GLY A 29 -4.78 1.44 0.30
C GLY A 29 -3.29 1.73 0.08
N LEU A 30 -2.55 0.79 -0.52
CA LEU A 30 -1.11 0.94 -0.76
C LEU A 30 -0.77 2.12 -1.69
N PRO A 31 -1.51 2.36 -2.80
CA PRO A 31 -1.31 3.56 -3.62
C PRO A 31 -1.45 4.86 -2.81
N ASN A 32 -2.46 4.95 -1.93
CA ASN A 32 -2.66 6.12 -1.11
C ASN A 32 -1.57 6.28 -0.04
N ILE A 33 -1.09 5.19 0.57
CA ILE A 33 0.04 5.25 1.50
C ILE A 33 1.27 5.81 0.79
N LYS A 34 1.62 5.28 -0.38
CA LYS A 34 2.76 5.76 -1.18
C LYS A 34 2.62 7.24 -1.58
N ARG A 35 1.41 7.68 -1.93
CA ARG A 35 1.14 9.06 -2.33
C ARG A 35 1.34 10.05 -1.18
N ASN A 36 1.08 9.64 0.07
CA ASN A 36 1.09 10.53 1.22
C ASN A 36 2.38 10.43 2.06
N ALA A 37 3.16 9.35 1.94
CA ALA A 37 4.42 9.19 2.65
C ALA A 37 5.61 9.76 1.85
N ASP A 38 6.67 10.21 2.54
CA ASP A 38 7.91 10.61 1.88
C ASP A 38 8.70 9.38 1.38
N LYS A 39 8.59 8.26 2.10
CA LYS A 39 9.16 6.97 1.70
C LYS A 39 8.26 5.82 2.16
N LEU A 40 8.13 4.80 1.31
CA LEU A 40 7.45 3.55 1.58
C LEU A 40 8.34 2.39 1.15
N GLU A 41 8.64 1.48 2.06
CA GLU A 41 9.26 0.19 1.77
C GLU A 41 8.29 -0.93 2.17
N ILE A 42 8.21 -1.97 1.33
CA ILE A 42 7.31 -3.10 1.56
C ILE A 42 8.13 -4.38 1.46
N SER A 43 8.10 -5.17 2.53
CA SER A 43 8.71 -6.50 2.58
C SER A 43 7.61 -7.53 2.81
N SER A 44 7.48 -8.50 1.91
CA SER A 44 6.45 -9.53 2.03
C SER A 44 7.02 -10.91 1.76
N THR A 45 6.60 -11.89 2.56
CA THR A 45 6.87 -13.29 2.31
C THR A 45 5.55 -14.07 2.40
N PRO A 46 5.06 -14.65 1.30
CA PRO A 46 3.84 -15.45 1.28
C PRO A 46 3.84 -16.52 2.38
N GLY A 47 2.72 -16.64 3.09
CA GLY A 47 2.56 -17.58 4.21
C GLY A 47 3.28 -17.19 5.50
N LYS A 48 4.10 -16.11 5.53
CA LYS A 48 4.76 -15.63 6.76
C LYS A 48 4.24 -14.27 7.23
N GLY A 49 4.05 -13.33 6.31
CA GLY A 49 3.58 -11.99 6.65
C GLY A 49 4.00 -10.91 5.68
N THR A 50 3.61 -9.69 5.98
CA THR A 50 3.97 -8.48 5.24
C THR A 50 4.27 -7.36 6.22
N THR A 51 5.35 -6.65 6.00
CA THR A 51 5.79 -5.49 6.78
C THR A 51 5.86 -4.29 5.86
N LEU A 52 5.32 -3.16 6.31
CA LEU A 52 5.40 -1.87 5.64
C LEU A 52 6.18 -0.91 6.53
N ASP A 53 7.22 -0.29 5.98
CA ASP A 53 7.95 0.80 6.61
C ASP A 53 7.54 2.11 5.93
N ILE A 54 6.82 2.96 6.68
CA ILE A 54 6.26 4.23 6.21
C ILE A 54 6.97 5.36 6.94
N ILE A 55 7.60 6.27 6.19
CA ILE A 55 8.42 7.35 6.75
C ILE A 55 7.86 8.71 6.35
N PHE A 56 7.75 9.60 7.34
CA PHE A 56 7.37 10.99 7.19
C PHE A 56 8.49 11.90 7.73
N CYS A 57 9.03 12.76 6.88
CA CYS A 57 10.07 13.72 7.24
C CYS A 57 9.44 15.02 7.72
N LEU A 58 9.42 15.24 9.05
CA LEU A 58 8.81 16.43 9.67
C LEU A 58 9.55 17.74 9.30
N ASN A 59 10.86 17.66 9.12
CA ASN A 59 11.70 18.78 8.72
C ASN A 59 12.11 18.59 7.26
N LYS A 60 11.37 19.22 6.35
CA LYS A 60 11.77 19.28 4.94
C LYS A 60 12.89 20.30 4.83
N THR A 61 14.14 19.86 4.98
CA THR A 61 15.26 20.63 4.39
C THR A 61 15.01 20.57 2.89
N GLU A 62 14.69 21.71 2.29
CA GLU A 62 14.38 21.82 0.87
C GLU A 62 15.47 21.12 0.07
N LYS A 63 15.12 20.01 -0.60
CA LYS A 63 15.97 19.47 -1.65
C LYS A 63 15.85 20.44 -2.82
N LYS A 64 16.85 21.32 -2.95
CA LYS A 64 17.14 22.06 -4.19
C LYS A 64 17.25 21.11 -5.36
#